data_AF-A0A952FE81-F1
#
_entry.id   AF-A0A952FE81-F1
#
_cell.length_a   1.000
_cell.length_b   1.000
_cell.length_c   1.000
_cell.angle_alpha   90.00
_cell.angle_beta   90.00
_cell.angle_gamma   90.00
#
_symmetry.space_group_name_H-M   'P 1'
#
loop_
_entity.id
_entity.type
_entity.pdbx_description
1 polymer ?
#
loop_
_entity_poly.entity_id
_entity_poly.type
_entity_poly.pdbx_seq_one_letter_code
_entity_poly.pdbx_strand_id
1 'polypeptide(L)'
;HGTYEGTGEDEGKQLLSFDRDVETAIYNTLPDNLEALLKRHPLKCPVTFIGGRQSVEMKQVGMGMTEKVTKGRIMMLDGSHLFPMEKPLATAATIEAALRNFLD
;
A
#
# COMPACT_ATOMS: atom_id res chain seq x y z
N HIS A 1 12.02 -15.93 -0.29
CA HIS A 1 12.05 -14.50 0.09
C HIS A 1 11.45 -14.41 1.48
N GLY A 2 12.27 -14.15 2.51
CA GLY A 2 11.87 -14.16 3.93
C GLY A 2 12.33 -15.38 4.74
N THR A 3 12.77 -16.44 4.05
CA THR A 3 13.27 -17.66 4.70
C THR A 3 14.46 -18.25 3.96
N TYR A 4 15.26 -19.05 4.68
CA TYR A 4 16.40 -19.80 4.16
C TYR A 4 16.44 -21.20 4.78
N GLU A 5 17.11 -22.15 4.11
CA GLU A 5 17.34 -23.49 4.66
C GLU A 5 18.46 -23.46 5.70
N GLY A 6 18.20 -24.02 6.88
CA GLY A 6 19.17 -24.13 7.96
C GLY A 6 20.32 -25.08 7.63
N THR A 7 21.47 -24.87 8.27
CA THR A 7 22.66 -25.71 8.12
C THR A 7 23.16 -26.15 9.49
N GLY A 8 23.93 -27.24 9.57
CA GLY A 8 24.42 -27.77 10.84
C GLY A 8 23.30 -28.32 11.72
N GLU A 9 23.17 -27.82 12.95
CA GLU A 9 22.14 -28.26 13.91
C GLU A 9 20.69 -27.97 13.45
N ASP A 10 20.53 -27.08 12.46
CA ASP A 10 19.25 -26.71 11.87
C ASP A 10 19.03 -27.30 10.46
N GLU A 11 19.84 -28.28 10.05
CA GLU A 11 19.68 -28.96 8.76
C GLU A 11 18.26 -29.55 8.60
N GLY A 12 17.65 -29.28 7.44
CA GLY A 12 16.27 -29.69 7.13
C GLY A 12 15.18 -28.76 7.69
N LYS A 13 15.53 -27.66 8.38
CA LYS A 13 14.57 -26.64 8.84
C LYS A 13 14.54 -25.44 7.89
N GLN A 14 13.37 -24.81 7.76
CA GLN A 14 13.21 -23.51 7.11
C GLN A 14 13.23 -22.40 8.18
N LEU A 15 14.25 -21.54 8.15
CA LEU A 15 14.46 -20.47 9.12
C LEU A 15 14.05 -19.10 8.56
N LEU A 16 13.64 -18.16 9.41
CA LEU A 16 13.33 -16.78 9.02
C LEU A 16 14.63 -16.02 8.77
N SER A 17 14.70 -15.27 7.66
CA SER A 17 15.83 -14.38 7.37
C SER A 17 15.77 -13.05 8.13
N PHE A 18 14.84 -12.91 9.06
CA PHE A 18 14.55 -11.70 9.83
C PHE A 18 14.01 -12.07 11.22
N ASP A 19 14.03 -11.10 12.12
CA ASP A 19 13.44 -11.25 13.45
C ASP A 19 11.92 -11.00 13.40
N ARG A 20 11.14 -12.01 13.79
CA ARG A 20 9.67 -11.92 13.79
C ARG A 20 9.14 -10.85 14.72
N ASP A 21 9.82 -10.56 15.82
CA ASP A 21 9.34 -9.62 16.82
C ASP A 21 9.52 -8.19 16.30
N VAL A 22 10.59 -7.95 15.55
CA VAL A 22 10.81 -6.69 14.83
C VAL A 22 9.76 -6.48 13.74
N GLU A 23 9.48 -7.49 12.93
CA GLU A 23 8.43 -7.40 11.89
C GLU A 23 7.05 -7.14 12.53
N THR A 24 6.71 -7.88 13.58
CA THR A 24 5.45 -7.71 14.32
C THR A 24 5.32 -6.30 14.90
N ALA A 25 6.40 -5.77 15.49
CA ALA A 25 6.41 -4.41 16.01
C ALA A 25 6.13 -3.37 14.91
N ILE A 26 6.69 -3.55 13.71
CA ILE A 26 6.42 -2.68 12.56
C ILE A 26 4.93 -2.74 12.19
N TYR A 27 4.36 -3.94 12.02
CA TYR A 27 2.94 -4.09 11.64
C TYR A 27 1.98 -3.55 12.70
N ASN A 28 2.32 -3.65 13.99
CA ASN A 28 1.52 -3.07 15.08
C ASN A 28 1.48 -1.54 15.06
N THR A 29 2.35 -0.86 14.30
CA THR A 29 2.27 0.59 14.09
C THR A 29 1.34 0.99 12.95
N LEU A 30 0.90 0.04 12.12
CA LEU A 30 -0.01 0.33 11.02
C LEU A 30 -1.44 0.45 11.56
N PRO A 31 -2.15 1.55 11.26
CA PRO A 31 -3.51 1.75 11.73
C PRO A 31 -4.46 0.74 11.08
N ASP A 32 -5.01 -0.16 11.90
CA ASP A 32 -6.02 -1.16 11.53
C ASP A 32 -7.46 -0.59 11.56
N ASN A 33 -7.63 0.61 12.10
CA ASN A 33 -8.92 1.24 12.40
C ASN A 33 -9.15 2.54 11.62
N LEU A 34 -8.56 2.65 10.42
CA LEU A 34 -8.50 3.89 9.64
C LEU A 34 -9.90 4.50 9.40
N GLU A 35 -10.95 3.69 9.22
CA GLU A 35 -12.31 4.23 9.04
C GLU A 35 -12.81 4.99 10.28
N ALA A 36 -12.63 4.42 11.47
CA ALA A 36 -13.02 5.06 12.72
C ALA A 36 -12.19 6.33 12.97
N LEU A 37 -10.89 6.26 12.64
CA LEU A 37 -9.97 7.39 12.74
C LEU A 37 -10.40 8.55 11.84
N LEU A 38 -10.72 8.27 10.57
CA LEU A 38 -11.18 9.30 9.62
C LEU A 38 -12.56 9.86 9.96
N LYS A 39 -13.46 9.08 10.58
CA LYS A 39 -14.73 9.59 11.11
C LYS A 39 -14.51 10.58 12.25
N ARG A 40 -13.60 10.25 13.18
CA ARG A 40 -13.29 11.11 14.34
C ARG A 40 -12.47 12.34 13.95
N HIS A 41 -11.58 12.17 12.98
CA HIS A 41 -10.66 13.21 12.49
C HIS A 41 -10.74 13.31 10.97
N PRO A 42 -11.78 13.98 10.43
CA PRO A 42 -11.94 14.11 8.99
C PRO A 42 -10.78 14.86 8.35
N LEU A 43 -10.35 14.39 7.19
CA LEU A 43 -9.32 15.03 6.38
C LEU A 43 -9.72 16.47 6.05
N LYS A 44 -8.76 17.39 6.18
CA LYS A 44 -8.93 18.82 5.89
C LYS A 44 -8.43 19.22 4.50
N CYS A 45 -7.98 18.24 3.72
CA CYS A 45 -7.45 18.43 2.39
C CYS A 45 -8.12 17.49 1.38
N PRO A 46 -8.07 17.84 0.08
CA PRO A 46 -8.46 16.93 -0.99
C PRO A 46 -7.51 15.71 -1.04
N VAL A 47 -8.04 14.52 -1.34
CA VAL A 47 -7.25 13.27 -1.47
C VAL A 47 -7.63 12.55 -2.75
N THR A 48 -6.61 12.02 -3.44
CA THR A 48 -6.75 11.14 -4.60
C THR A 48 -6.15 9.78 -4.27
N PHE A 49 -6.57 8.74 -4.97
CA PHE A 49 -5.92 7.43 -4.93
C PHE A 49 -5.36 7.08 -6.30
N ILE A 50 -4.12 6.58 -6.31
CA ILE A 50 -3.46 6.07 -7.52
C ILE A 50 -3.15 4.59 -7.25
N GLY A 51 -3.73 3.70 -8.04
CA GLY A 51 -3.58 2.25 -7.86
C GLY A 51 -3.02 1.54 -9.10
N GLY A 52 -2.40 0.39 -8.89
CA GLY A 52 -1.98 -0.53 -9.94
C GLY A 52 -3.13 -1.46 -10.36
N ARG A 53 -3.41 -1.56 -11.67
CA ARG A 53 -4.49 -2.39 -12.24
C ARG A 53 -4.33 -3.88 -11.95
N GLN A 54 -3.10 -4.33 -11.69
CA GLN A 54 -2.76 -5.71 -11.41
C GLN A 54 -2.44 -5.95 -9.92
N SER A 55 -2.66 -4.96 -9.03
CA SER A 55 -2.43 -5.14 -7.59
C SER A 55 -3.37 -6.22 -7.03
N VAL A 56 -2.76 -7.20 -6.38
CA VAL A 56 -3.46 -8.29 -5.69
C VAL A 56 -3.99 -7.80 -4.35
N GLU A 57 -3.20 -6.99 -3.67
CA GLU A 57 -3.47 -6.31 -2.41
C GLU A 57 -4.74 -5.47 -2.52
N MET A 58 -4.88 -4.68 -3.59
CA MET A 58 -6.09 -3.88 -3.81
C MET A 58 -7.34 -4.76 -4.02
N LYS A 59 -7.19 -5.91 -4.68
CA LYS A 59 -8.29 -6.88 -4.84
C LYS A 59 -8.66 -7.54 -3.52
N GLN A 60 -7.70 -7.79 -2.64
CA GLN A 60 -7.90 -8.41 -1.34
C GLN A 60 -8.52 -7.45 -0.32
N VAL A 61 -8.03 -6.21 -0.26
CA VAL A 61 -8.50 -5.18 0.69
C VAL A 61 -9.81 -4.54 0.24
N GLY A 62 -10.05 -4.45 -1.08
CA GLY A 62 -11.25 -3.83 -1.66
C GLY A 62 -11.17 -2.30 -1.71
N MET A 63 -12.13 -1.68 -2.40
CA MET A 63 -12.11 -0.24 -2.72
C MET A 63 -13.12 0.61 -1.95
N GLY A 64 -14.02 0.01 -1.16
CA GLY A 64 -15.15 0.73 -0.59
C GLY A 64 -14.76 1.88 0.36
N MET A 65 -13.70 1.72 1.15
CA MET A 65 -13.17 2.81 1.97
C MET A 65 -12.46 3.87 1.12
N THR A 66 -11.61 3.43 0.20
CA THR A 66 -10.87 4.30 -0.73
C THR A 66 -11.81 5.22 -1.50
N GLU A 67 -12.87 4.68 -2.09
CA GLU A 67 -13.88 5.44 -2.84
C GLU A 67 -14.57 6.51 -1.99
N LYS A 68 -14.94 6.18 -0.74
CA LYS A 68 -15.55 7.13 0.20
C LYS A 68 -14.60 8.28 0.54
N VAL A 69 -13.32 7.97 0.79
CA VAL A 69 -12.32 8.95 1.21
C VAL A 69 -11.92 9.87 0.05
N THR A 70 -11.70 9.30 -1.13
CA THR A 70 -11.26 10.07 -2.31
C THR A 70 -12.41 10.79 -3.00
N LYS A 71 -13.66 10.41 -2.72
CA LYS A 71 -14.86 10.93 -3.41
C LYS A 71 -14.78 10.71 -4.93
N GLY A 72 -14.33 9.53 -5.33
CA GLY A 72 -14.20 9.14 -6.75
C GLY A 72 -12.96 9.67 -7.47
N ARG A 73 -12.07 10.41 -6.80
CA ARG A 73 -10.78 10.83 -7.37
C ARG A 73 -9.80 9.65 -7.33
N ILE A 74 -9.93 8.80 -8.34
CA ILE A 74 -9.20 7.54 -8.47
C ILE A 74 -8.58 7.49 -9.85
N MET A 75 -7.28 7.21 -9.90
CA MET A 75 -6.52 6.97 -11.12
C MET A 75 -5.91 5.57 -11.06
N MET A 76 -5.92 4.86 -12.18
CA MET A 76 -5.40 3.49 -12.26
C MET A 76 -4.31 3.41 -13.33
N LEU A 77 -3.14 2.91 -12.94
CA LEU A 77 -2.01 2.68 -13.82
C LEU A 77 -1.81 1.19 -14.05
N ASP A 78 -1.29 0.83 -15.22
CA ASP A 78 -0.80 -0.53 -15.44
C ASP A 78 0.35 -0.84 -14.47
N GLY A 79 0.34 -2.03 -13.90
CA GLY A 79 1.35 -2.52 -12.98
C GLY A 79 0.75 -3.19 -11.75
N SER A 80 1.61 -3.82 -10.97
CA SER A 80 1.27 -4.47 -9.71
C SER A 80 1.09 -3.43 -8.59
N HIS A 81 1.14 -3.85 -7.32
CA HIS A 81 1.27 -2.90 -6.21
C HIS A 81 2.58 -2.11 -6.26
N LEU A 82 3.60 -2.65 -6.92
CA LEU A 82 4.87 -1.98 -7.15
C LEU A 82 4.89 -1.14 -8.43
N PHE A 83 3.72 -0.80 -9.01
CA PHE A 83 3.62 0.06 -10.18
C PHE A 83 4.46 1.36 -10.10
N PRO A 84 4.69 2.00 -8.92
CA PRO A 84 5.56 3.17 -8.85
C PRO A 84 7.01 2.88 -9.27
N MET A 85 7.50 1.66 -8.99
CA MET A 85 8.85 1.23 -9.35
C MET A 85 8.90 0.63 -10.76
N GLU A 86 7.83 -0.01 -11.20
CA GLU A 86 7.72 -0.60 -12.55
C GLU A 86 7.59 0.49 -13.63
N LYS A 87 6.84 1.56 -13.33
CA LYS A 87 6.55 2.67 -14.25
C LYS A 87 6.75 4.03 -13.57
N PRO A 88 8.00 4.40 -13.22
CA PRO A 88 8.28 5.59 -12.42
C PRO A 88 7.88 6.89 -13.12
N LEU A 89 8.12 7.03 -14.43
CA LEU A 89 7.77 8.25 -15.18
C LEU A 89 6.25 8.43 -15.31
N ALA A 90 5.52 7.35 -15.59
CA ALA A 90 4.05 7.39 -15.66
C ALA A 90 3.44 7.71 -14.28
N THR A 91 4.03 7.15 -13.22
CA THR A 91 3.62 7.44 -11.84
C THR A 91 3.85 8.91 -11.49
N ALA A 92 5.02 9.46 -11.80
CA ALA A 92 5.31 10.88 -11.57
C ALA A 92 4.34 11.80 -12.32
N ALA A 93 4.07 11.54 -13.60
CA ALA A 93 3.09 12.30 -14.39
C ALA A 93 1.68 12.22 -13.82
N THR A 94 1.29 11.06 -13.27
CA THR A 94 -0.02 10.85 -12.63
C THR A 94 -0.15 11.61 -11.32
N ILE A 95 0.92 11.66 -10.52
CA ILE A 95 0.99 12.49 -9.31
C ILE A 95 0.85 13.97 -9.68
N GLU A 96 1.58 14.44 -10.70
CA GLU A 96 1.47 15.82 -11.17
C GLU A 96 0.04 16.15 -11.61
N ALA A 97 -0.57 15.31 -12.44
CA ALA A 97 -1.94 15.50 -12.90
C ALA A 97 -2.94 15.53 -11.72
N ALA A 98 -2.78 14.64 -10.75
CA ALA A 98 -3.62 14.62 -9.56
C ALA A 98 -3.51 15.91 -8.73
N LEU A 99 -2.29 16.45 -8.57
CA LEU A 99 -2.07 17.69 -7.84
C LEU A 99 -2.68 18.89 -8.59
N ARG A 100 -2.54 18.94 -9.92
CA ARG A 100 -3.17 19.98 -10.74
C ARG A 100 -4.69 19.97 -10.60
N ASN A 101 -5.31 18.79 -10.60
CA ASN A 101 -6.76 18.63 -10.39
C ASN A 101 -7.26 19.08 -9.00
N PHE A 102 -6.39 19.41 -8.04
CA PHE A 102 -6.78 20.01 -6.76
C PHE A 102 -6.72 21.55 -6.77
N LEU A 103 -6.02 22.12 -7.74
CA LEU A 103 -5.82 23.57 -7.88
C LEU A 103 -6.88 24.23 -8.76
N ASP A 104 -7.54 23.43 -9.60
CA ASP A 104 -8.71 23.81 -10.40
C ASP A 104 -10.01 23.75 -9.59
#